data_AF-A0A7D3ZU02-F1
#
_entry.id   AF-A0A7D3ZU02-F1
#
_cell.length_a   1.000
_cell.length_b   1.000
_cell.length_c   1.000
_cell.angle_alpha   90.00
_cell.angle_beta   90.00
_cell.angle_gamma   90.00
#
_symmetry.space_group_name_H-M   'P 1'
#
loop_
_entity.id
_entity.type
_entity.pdbx_description
1 polymer ?
#
loop_
_entity_poly.entity_id
_entity_poly.type
_entity_poly.pdbx_seq_one_letter_code
_entity_poly.pdbx_strand_id
1 'polypeptide(L)'
;MQTWDVVRQDDLGNSFHVAAHDSRVSALAQVLALESGVPHRQIYWVEGPPGPAVRTNRDLYLIFLQLGQEARAASWSLSAFLRALWKVSAPLRDNERLEPDDVAAMFAAASTTPPAAFDPAWSAKDLSLPGDEPDGYADWERVVLSQLADLEDFLVSPPGPQARFGVDAPRPPGSGARATPARWYNFDPATYLECAVAGSLGGWDAADGARVPVPTAAGEPPARSYVREITTMTWGDLARIAVCGQMYE
;
A
#
# COMPACT_ATOMS: atom_id res chain seq x y z
N MET A 1 -30.31 -0.97 2.35
CA MET A 1 -28.84 -1.03 2.19
C MET A 1 -28.28 -1.45 3.52
N GLN A 2 -27.31 -2.37 3.52
CA GLN A 2 -26.55 -2.67 4.72
C GLN A 2 -25.44 -1.62 4.85
N THR A 3 -25.27 -1.03 6.03
CA THR A 3 -24.27 0.00 6.31
C THR A 3 -23.23 -0.52 7.30
N TRP A 4 -22.02 0.02 7.23
CA TRP A 4 -20.96 -0.16 8.22
C TRP A 4 -20.74 1.16 8.96
N ASP A 5 -20.95 1.13 10.26
CA ASP A 5 -20.88 2.29 11.14
C ASP A 5 -19.52 2.35 11.83
N VAL A 6 -18.88 3.52 11.80
CA VAL A 6 -17.70 3.81 12.61
C VAL A 6 -18.19 4.31 13.97
N VAL A 7 -17.78 3.63 15.03
CA VAL A 7 -18.15 3.96 16.41
C VAL A 7 -16.89 4.37 17.17
N ARG A 8 -17.04 5.37 18.05
CA ARG A 8 -15.99 5.85 18.96
C ARG A 8 -16.41 5.66 20.40
N GLN A 9 -15.53 5.14 21.25
CA GLN A 9 -15.68 5.20 22.70
C GLN A 9 -14.76 6.27 23.30
N ASP A 10 -15.29 7.11 24.18
CA ASP A 10 -14.51 8.06 24.97
C ASP A 10 -13.89 7.42 26.22
N ASP A 11 -13.12 8.20 26.99
CA ASP A 11 -12.44 7.72 28.21
C ASP A 11 -13.39 7.47 29.39
N LEU A 12 -14.66 7.83 29.26
CA LEU A 12 -15.73 7.54 30.22
C LEU A 12 -16.54 6.30 29.82
N GLY A 13 -16.20 5.66 28.70
CA GLY A 13 -16.89 4.48 28.18
C GLY A 13 -18.13 4.79 27.34
N ASN A 14 -18.42 6.06 27.05
CA ASN A 14 -19.57 6.43 26.22
C ASN A 14 -19.28 6.16 24.74
N SER A 15 -20.20 5.46 24.08
CA SER A 15 -20.11 5.17 22.65
C SER A 15 -20.87 6.21 21.82
N PHE A 16 -20.24 6.67 20.75
CA PHE A 16 -20.81 7.64 19.81
C PHE A 16 -20.68 7.13 18.38
N HIS A 17 -21.75 7.26 17.61
CA HIS A 17 -21.69 7.08 16.16
C HIS A 17 -20.88 8.22 15.53
N VAL A 18 -19.92 7.87 14.67
CA VAL A 18 -19.03 8.81 14.00
C VAL A 18 -19.45 9.02 12.56
N ALA A 19 -19.69 7.92 11.82
CA ALA A 19 -20.02 7.94 10.40
C ALA A 19 -20.61 6.60 9.96
N ALA A 20 -21.31 6.58 8.82
CA ALA A 20 -21.82 5.38 8.17
C ALA A 20 -21.23 5.27 6.75
N HIS A 21 -20.92 4.04 6.32
CA HIS A 21 -20.32 3.72 5.03
C HIS A 21 -21.07 2.62 4.31
N ASP A 22 -20.99 2.64 2.98
CA ASP A 22 -21.54 1.59 2.10
C ASP A 22 -20.64 0.36 1.97
N SER A 23 -19.40 0.43 2.49
CA SER A 23 -18.46 -0.68 2.47
C SER A 23 -17.67 -0.80 3.76
N ARG A 24 -17.34 -2.04 4.15
CA ARG A 24 -16.48 -2.36 5.29
C ARG A 24 -15.08 -1.76 5.14
N VAL A 25 -14.49 -1.82 3.93
CA VAL A 25 -13.16 -1.26 3.63
C VAL A 25 -13.13 0.25 3.87
N SER A 26 -14.16 0.98 3.43
CA SER A 26 -14.26 2.43 3.66
C SER A 26 -14.39 2.78 5.15
N ALA A 27 -15.19 2.02 5.90
CA ALA A 27 -15.32 2.21 7.34
C ALA A 27 -14.00 1.94 8.09
N LEU A 28 -13.33 0.83 7.77
CA LEU A 28 -12.01 0.50 8.33
C LEU A 28 -10.95 1.54 7.95
N ALA A 29 -10.97 2.04 6.72
CA ALA A 29 -10.05 3.09 6.27
C ALA A 29 -10.22 4.38 7.10
N GLN A 30 -11.46 4.75 7.44
CA GLN A 30 -11.70 5.89 8.33
C GLN A 30 -11.16 5.63 9.74
N VAL A 31 -11.35 4.42 10.29
CA VAL A 31 -10.77 4.05 11.60
C VAL A 31 -9.25 4.20 11.57
N LEU A 32 -8.57 3.66 10.56
CA LEU A 32 -7.12 3.78 10.41
C LEU A 32 -6.67 5.23 10.28
N ALA A 33 -7.38 6.06 9.52
CA ALA A 33 -7.08 7.47 9.38
C ALA A 33 -7.18 8.21 10.74
N LEU A 34 -8.22 7.91 11.54
CA LEU A 34 -8.41 8.48 12.87
C LEU A 34 -7.31 8.05 13.85
N GLU A 35 -7.01 6.75 13.91
CA GLU A 35 -6.03 6.15 14.82
C GLU A 35 -4.57 6.51 14.45
N SER A 36 -4.30 6.87 13.19
CA SER A 36 -2.97 7.31 12.73
C SER A 36 -2.59 8.74 13.13
N GLY A 37 -3.51 9.45 13.79
CA GLY A 37 -3.38 10.84 14.18
C GLY A 37 -2.55 11.08 15.44
N VAL A 38 -2.90 12.14 16.17
CA VAL A 38 -2.28 12.45 17.47
C VAL A 38 -2.72 11.39 18.48
N PRO A 39 -1.81 10.84 19.32
CA PRO A 39 -2.17 9.89 20.35
C PRO A 39 -3.34 10.39 21.20
N HIS A 40 -4.38 9.56 21.30
CA HIS A 40 -5.60 9.85 22.05
C HIS A 40 -6.00 8.65 22.91
N ARG A 41 -6.93 8.88 23.84
CA ARG A 41 -7.53 7.82 24.69
C ARG A 41 -8.83 7.26 24.14
N GLN A 42 -9.24 7.73 22.97
CA GLN A 42 -10.43 7.26 22.28
C GLN A 42 -10.11 5.95 21.56
N ILE A 43 -11.10 5.07 21.44
CA ILE A 43 -11.01 3.83 20.68
C ILE A 43 -12.04 3.90 19.56
N TYR A 44 -11.64 3.53 18.35
CA TYR A 44 -12.52 3.46 17.18
C TYR A 44 -12.69 2.02 16.69
N TRP A 45 -13.90 1.63 16.29
CA TRP A 45 -14.16 0.33 15.65
C TRP A 45 -15.29 0.42 14.62
N VAL A 46 -15.46 -0.65 13.84
CA VAL A 46 -16.52 -0.77 12.84
C VAL A 46 -17.60 -1.74 13.33
N GLU A 47 -18.86 -1.31 13.26
CA GLU A 47 -20.05 -2.15 13.45
C GLU A 47 -20.76 -2.32 12.10
N GLY A 48 -21.22 -3.53 11.79
CA GLY A 48 -21.91 -3.78 10.52
C GLY A 48 -22.12 -5.26 10.24
N PRO A 49 -22.60 -5.62 9.03
CA PRO A 49 -22.77 -7.01 8.60
C PRO A 49 -21.49 -7.84 8.79
N PRO A 50 -21.64 -9.13 9.13
CA PRO A 50 -20.51 -10.03 9.30
C PRO A 50 -19.91 -10.46 7.95
N GLY A 51 -18.62 -10.77 7.98
CA GLY A 51 -17.88 -11.38 6.86
C GLY A 51 -16.99 -10.40 6.10
N PRO A 52 -15.97 -10.92 5.39
CA PRO A 52 -15.01 -10.11 4.68
C PRO A 52 -15.62 -9.52 3.40
N ALA A 53 -15.23 -8.28 3.11
CA ALA A 53 -15.54 -7.62 1.84
C ALA A 53 -14.59 -8.09 0.72
N VAL A 54 -13.33 -8.32 1.06
CA VAL A 54 -12.26 -8.78 0.17
C VAL A 54 -12.03 -10.28 0.39
N ARG A 55 -12.28 -11.09 -0.65
CA ARG A 55 -12.21 -12.56 -0.54
C ARG A 55 -11.14 -13.16 -1.42
N THR A 56 -10.77 -12.48 -2.49
CA THR A 56 -9.84 -12.97 -3.50
C THR A 56 -8.73 -11.97 -3.77
N ASN A 57 -7.62 -12.46 -4.31
CA ASN A 57 -6.55 -11.60 -4.82
C ASN A 57 -7.06 -10.62 -5.91
N ARG A 58 -8.08 -11.01 -6.68
CA ARG A 58 -8.73 -10.15 -7.68
C ARG A 58 -9.47 -8.98 -7.04
N ASP A 59 -10.11 -9.18 -5.88
CA ASP A 59 -10.77 -8.08 -5.17
C ASP A 59 -9.75 -7.01 -4.75
N LEU A 60 -8.60 -7.44 -4.20
CA LEU A 60 -7.49 -6.52 -3.88
C LEU A 60 -6.94 -5.84 -5.13
N TYR A 61 -6.75 -6.57 -6.22
CA TYR A 61 -6.26 -6.00 -7.48
C TYR A 61 -7.15 -4.86 -7.97
N LEU A 62 -8.47 -5.08 -8.01
CA LEU A 62 -9.42 -4.06 -8.47
C LEU A 62 -9.47 -2.85 -7.54
N ILE A 63 -9.38 -3.06 -6.23
CA ILE A 63 -9.30 -1.97 -5.23
C ILE A 63 -8.03 -1.14 -5.47
N PHE A 64 -6.86 -1.77 -5.59
CA PHE A 64 -5.59 -1.06 -5.78
C PHE A 64 -5.53 -0.34 -7.12
N LEU A 65 -6.08 -0.95 -8.17
CA LEU A 65 -6.21 -0.30 -9.47
C LEU A 65 -7.04 0.98 -9.36
N GLN A 66 -8.20 0.92 -8.70
CA GLN A 66 -9.06 2.08 -8.48
C GLN A 66 -8.35 3.16 -7.65
N LEU A 67 -7.75 2.79 -6.51
CA LEU A 67 -7.01 3.70 -5.64
C LEU A 67 -5.85 4.39 -6.39
N GLY A 68 -5.15 3.65 -7.23
CA GLY A 68 -4.10 4.18 -8.10
C GLY A 68 -4.62 5.27 -9.04
N GLN A 69 -5.73 5.00 -9.75
CA GLN A 69 -6.33 5.99 -10.65
C GLN A 69 -6.82 7.23 -9.89
N GLU A 70 -7.43 7.05 -8.72
CA GLU A 70 -7.88 8.16 -7.87
C GLU A 70 -6.70 9.01 -7.38
N ALA A 71 -5.64 8.39 -6.89
CA ALA A 71 -4.43 9.08 -6.46
C ALA A 71 -3.79 9.88 -7.61
N ARG A 72 -3.71 9.28 -8.81
CA ARG A 72 -3.23 9.97 -10.02
C ARG A 72 -4.14 11.14 -10.39
N ALA A 73 -5.46 10.97 -10.38
CA ALA A 73 -6.41 12.03 -10.69
C ALA A 73 -6.33 13.19 -9.68
N ALA A 74 -6.11 12.86 -8.40
CA ALA A 74 -5.85 13.83 -7.33
C ALA A 74 -4.41 14.38 -7.32
N SER A 75 -3.58 14.03 -8.32
CA SER A 75 -2.20 14.50 -8.48
C SER A 75 -1.29 14.21 -7.28
N TRP A 76 -1.53 13.08 -6.60
CA TRP A 76 -0.63 12.60 -5.57
C TRP A 76 0.70 12.16 -6.16
N SER A 77 1.81 12.59 -5.55
CA SER A 77 3.10 11.97 -5.81
C SER A 77 3.18 10.61 -5.11
N LEU A 78 3.98 9.69 -5.65
CA LEU A 78 4.23 8.41 -5.00
C LEU A 78 4.84 8.59 -3.60
N SER A 79 5.75 9.56 -3.42
CA SER A 79 6.32 9.90 -2.10
C SER A 79 5.24 10.35 -1.10
N ALA A 80 4.27 11.17 -1.53
CA ALA A 80 3.15 11.56 -0.67
C ALA A 80 2.30 10.32 -0.29
N PHE A 81 1.97 9.48 -1.26
CA PHE A 81 1.18 8.28 -1.02
C PHE A 81 1.87 7.33 -0.03
N LEU A 82 3.17 7.05 -0.23
CA LEU A 82 3.93 6.15 0.66
C LEU A 82 4.14 6.72 2.06
N ARG A 83 4.28 8.05 2.22
CA ARG A 83 4.31 8.69 3.56
C ARG A 83 2.97 8.61 4.28
N ALA A 84 1.87 8.72 3.54
CA ALA A 84 0.54 8.48 4.09
C ALA A 84 0.36 7.00 4.46
N LEU A 85 0.78 6.07 3.60
CA LEU A 85 0.75 4.62 3.84
C LEU A 85 1.53 4.22 5.10
N TRP A 86 2.77 4.69 5.22
CA TRP A 86 3.59 4.48 6.42
C TRP A 86 2.86 4.98 7.68
N LYS A 87 2.29 6.19 7.64
CA LYS A 87 1.56 6.75 8.78
C LYS A 87 0.32 5.93 9.16
N VAL A 88 -0.53 5.56 8.20
CA VAL A 88 -1.80 4.84 8.48
C VAL A 88 -1.62 3.37 8.80
N SER A 89 -0.43 2.81 8.56
CA SER A 89 -0.10 1.44 8.96
C SER A 89 0.20 1.30 10.46
N ALA A 90 0.58 2.38 11.14
CA ALA A 90 1.04 2.35 12.53
C ALA A 90 0.03 1.72 13.52
N PRO A 91 -1.30 1.91 13.41
CA PRO A 91 -2.28 1.25 14.26
C PRO A 91 -2.31 -0.28 14.13
N LEU A 92 -1.83 -0.82 12.99
CA LEU A 92 -1.82 -2.26 12.72
C LEU A 92 -0.51 -2.94 13.12
N ARG A 93 0.51 -2.19 13.56
CA ARG A 93 1.90 -2.68 13.74
C ARG A 93 2.03 -3.92 14.63
N ASP A 94 1.14 -4.06 15.61
CA ASP A 94 1.17 -5.12 16.62
C ASP A 94 0.36 -6.36 16.15
N ASN A 95 -0.27 -6.30 14.97
CA ASN A 95 -0.97 -7.43 14.36
C ASN A 95 0.01 -8.30 13.57
N GLU A 96 0.23 -9.55 14.00
CA GLU A 96 1.06 -10.51 13.27
C GLU A 96 0.41 -10.97 11.95
N ARG A 97 -0.92 -10.93 11.89
CA ARG A 97 -1.72 -11.34 10.73
C ARG A 97 -2.75 -10.27 10.43
N LEU A 98 -2.86 -9.91 9.16
CA LEU A 98 -3.78 -8.91 8.66
C LEU A 98 -4.91 -9.60 7.88
N GLU A 99 -6.13 -9.14 8.05
CA GLU A 99 -7.21 -9.52 7.13
C GLU A 99 -7.03 -8.79 5.79
N PRO A 100 -7.44 -9.37 4.66
CA PRO A 100 -7.42 -8.67 3.36
C PRO A 100 -8.20 -7.33 3.38
N ASP A 101 -9.25 -7.24 4.20
CA ASP A 101 -10.00 -6.01 4.44
C ASP A 101 -9.12 -4.93 5.11
N ASP A 102 -8.28 -5.30 6.09
CA ASP A 102 -7.37 -4.37 6.75
C ASP A 102 -6.32 -3.84 5.78
N VAL A 103 -5.82 -4.71 4.89
CA VAL A 103 -4.85 -4.31 3.85
C VAL A 103 -5.52 -3.36 2.86
N ALA A 104 -6.70 -3.70 2.34
CA ALA A 104 -7.44 -2.80 1.45
C ALA A 104 -7.74 -1.45 2.13
N ALA A 105 -8.15 -1.48 3.40
CA ALA A 105 -8.45 -0.29 4.19
C ALA A 105 -7.22 0.57 4.43
N MET A 106 -6.06 -0.02 4.69
CA MET A 106 -4.79 0.69 4.89
C MET A 106 -4.41 1.48 3.64
N PHE A 107 -4.51 0.89 2.44
CA PHE A 107 -4.22 1.58 1.19
C PHE A 107 -5.28 2.64 0.85
N ALA A 108 -6.56 2.39 1.17
CA ALA A 108 -7.63 3.38 1.02
C ALA A 108 -7.50 4.56 2.01
N ALA A 109 -7.04 4.32 3.24
CA ALA A 109 -6.74 5.37 4.20
C ALA A 109 -5.56 6.23 3.70
N ALA A 110 -4.55 5.61 3.09
CA ALA A 110 -3.39 6.31 2.55
C ALA A 110 -3.74 7.29 1.41
N SER A 111 -4.77 7.00 0.60
CA SER A 111 -5.18 7.88 -0.50
C SER A 111 -5.93 9.14 -0.05
N THR A 112 -6.32 9.22 1.22
CA THR A 112 -7.12 10.33 1.77
C THR A 112 -6.48 11.00 2.99
N THR A 113 -5.50 10.35 3.64
CA THR A 113 -4.84 10.87 4.85
C THR A 113 -3.69 11.81 4.49
N PRO A 114 -3.62 13.04 5.03
CA PRO A 114 -2.48 13.93 4.79
C PRO A 114 -1.15 13.23 5.08
N PRO A 115 -0.19 13.26 4.13
CA PRO A 115 1.07 12.55 4.27
C PRO A 115 1.86 13.10 5.46
N ALA A 116 2.55 12.21 6.19
CA ALA A 116 3.53 12.63 7.19
C ALA A 116 4.61 13.49 6.53
N ALA A 117 5.24 14.42 7.26
CA ALA A 117 6.41 15.12 6.75
C ALA A 117 7.53 14.12 6.43
N PHE A 118 8.31 14.39 5.38
CA PHE A 118 9.52 13.61 5.14
C PHE A 118 10.53 13.89 6.24
N ASP A 119 11.11 12.83 6.82
CA ASP A 119 12.20 12.95 7.80
C ASP A 119 13.54 12.66 7.11
N PRO A 120 14.45 13.65 7.00
CA PRO A 120 15.78 13.47 6.42
C PRO A 120 16.60 12.34 7.06
N ALA A 121 16.30 11.96 8.31
CA ALA A 121 16.97 10.84 8.96
C ALA A 121 16.71 9.51 8.24
N TRP A 122 15.61 9.37 7.49
CA TRP A 122 15.31 8.15 6.73
C TRP A 122 16.37 7.86 5.64
N SER A 123 16.95 8.89 5.01
CA SER A 123 17.99 8.71 4.00
C SER A 123 19.34 8.26 4.57
N ALA A 124 19.63 8.64 5.83
CA ALA A 124 20.88 8.32 6.51
C ALA A 124 20.80 7.03 7.36
N LYS A 125 19.59 6.57 7.68
CA LYS A 125 19.38 5.38 8.53
C LYS A 125 19.80 4.10 7.80
N ASP A 126 20.45 3.21 8.52
CA ASP A 126 20.64 1.82 8.06
C ASP A 126 19.29 1.09 8.09
N LEU A 127 18.75 0.82 6.91
CA LEU A 127 17.48 0.13 6.70
C LEU A 127 17.70 -1.29 6.20
N SER A 128 18.91 -1.86 6.33
CA SER A 128 19.14 -3.26 5.98
C SER A 128 18.21 -4.20 6.75
N LEU A 129 17.76 -5.25 6.07
CA LEU A 129 16.96 -6.30 6.68
C LEU A 129 17.87 -7.17 7.58
N PRO A 130 17.38 -7.60 8.76
CA PRO A 130 18.14 -8.49 9.64
C PRO A 130 18.27 -9.92 9.09
N GLY A 131 17.41 -10.31 8.14
CA GLY A 131 17.42 -11.60 7.46
C GLY A 131 17.14 -11.45 5.97
N ASP A 132 17.06 -12.59 5.27
CA ASP A 132 16.91 -12.64 3.81
C ASP A 132 15.52 -12.17 3.34
N GLU A 133 14.50 -12.36 4.17
CA GLU A 133 13.11 -12.00 3.88
C GLU A 133 12.51 -11.14 5.00
N PRO A 134 11.68 -10.12 4.68
CA PRO A 134 10.91 -9.38 5.67
C PRO A 134 9.90 -10.27 6.39
N ASP A 135 9.83 -10.18 7.71
CA ASP A 135 8.86 -10.96 8.51
C ASP A 135 7.77 -10.04 9.11
N GLY A 136 8.16 -9.16 10.03
CA GLY A 136 7.24 -8.32 10.79
C GLY A 136 7.14 -6.87 10.32
N TYR A 137 6.31 -6.09 11.02
CA TYR A 137 6.09 -4.66 10.73
C TYR A 137 7.39 -3.86 10.62
N ALA A 138 8.37 -4.11 11.50
CA ALA A 138 9.63 -3.38 11.48
C ALA A 138 10.44 -3.60 10.19
N ASP A 139 10.33 -4.77 9.56
CA ASP A 139 11.02 -5.05 8.30
C ASP A 139 10.26 -4.47 7.11
N TRP A 140 8.92 -4.54 7.14
CA TRP A 140 8.07 -3.81 6.19
C TRP A 140 8.31 -2.29 6.24
N GLU A 141 8.46 -1.72 7.44
CA GLU A 141 8.77 -0.30 7.61
C GLU A 141 10.12 0.04 6.97
N ARG A 142 11.15 -0.79 7.15
CA ARG A 142 12.45 -0.60 6.48
C ARG A 142 12.33 -0.59 4.96
N VAL A 143 11.47 -1.43 4.40
CA VAL A 143 11.16 -1.46 2.96
C VAL A 143 10.54 -0.13 2.51
N VAL A 144 9.48 0.33 3.18
CA VAL A 144 8.80 1.60 2.81
C VAL A 144 9.73 2.81 2.99
N LEU A 145 10.48 2.87 4.09
CA LEU A 145 11.44 3.96 4.33
C LEU A 145 12.58 3.94 3.31
N SER A 146 13.01 2.76 2.85
CA SER A 146 14.02 2.65 1.78
C SER A 146 13.47 3.25 0.50
N GLN A 147 12.22 2.96 0.17
CA GLN A 147 11.57 3.51 -1.01
C GLN A 147 11.37 5.02 -0.92
N LEU A 148 11.00 5.54 0.25
CA LEU A 148 10.84 6.97 0.47
C LEU A 148 12.17 7.73 0.32
N ALA A 149 13.26 7.19 0.85
CA ALA A 149 14.57 7.79 0.67
C ALA A 149 15.04 7.74 -0.80
N ASP A 150 14.76 6.65 -1.53
CA ASP A 150 15.05 6.58 -2.98
C ASP A 150 14.25 7.65 -3.76
N LEU A 151 12.97 7.84 -3.43
CA LEU A 151 12.14 8.85 -4.08
C LEU A 151 12.62 10.27 -3.80
N GLU A 152 13.14 10.54 -2.59
CA GLU A 152 13.75 11.83 -2.27
C GLU A 152 15.04 12.05 -3.08
N ASP A 153 15.87 11.02 -3.22
CA ASP A 153 17.07 11.08 -4.06
C ASP A 153 16.74 11.39 -5.54
N PHE A 154 15.64 10.83 -6.05
CA PHE A 154 15.14 11.15 -7.38
C PHE A 154 14.59 12.58 -7.52
N LEU A 155 14.17 13.25 -6.44
CA LEU A 155 13.84 14.68 -6.53
C LEU A 155 15.09 15.53 -6.75
N VAL A 156 16.22 15.13 -6.15
CA VAL A 156 17.51 15.80 -6.30
C VAL A 156 18.17 15.45 -7.64
N SER A 157 18.03 14.19 -8.07
CA SER A 157 18.56 13.66 -9.35
C SER A 157 17.45 12.99 -10.16
N PRO A 158 16.59 13.77 -10.85
CA PRO A 158 15.45 13.24 -11.58
C PRO A 158 15.84 12.20 -12.63
N PRO A 159 15.09 11.08 -12.72
CA PRO A 159 15.40 10.06 -13.70
C PRO A 159 15.03 10.56 -15.11
N GLY A 160 15.82 10.17 -16.11
CA GLY A 160 15.62 10.57 -17.50
C GLY A 160 14.35 9.98 -18.13
N PRO A 161 14.03 10.34 -19.39
CA PRO A 161 12.81 9.89 -20.08
C PRO A 161 12.71 8.37 -20.30
N GLN A 162 13.82 7.64 -20.11
CA GLN A 162 13.89 6.19 -20.21
C GLN A 162 13.66 5.47 -18.87
N ALA A 163 13.33 6.19 -17.78
CA ALA A 163 13.11 5.63 -16.44
C ALA A 163 12.10 4.49 -16.41
N ARG A 164 11.11 4.52 -17.30
CA ARG A 164 10.10 3.45 -17.46
C ARG A 164 10.68 2.09 -17.86
N PHE A 165 11.90 2.05 -18.42
CA PHE A 165 12.64 0.82 -18.71
C PHE A 165 13.56 0.41 -17.55
N GLY A 166 13.43 1.12 -16.45
CA GLY A 166 14.15 0.90 -15.22
C GLY A 166 15.36 1.82 -15.05
N VAL A 167 15.54 2.30 -13.83
CA VAL A 167 16.68 3.13 -13.40
C VAL A 167 17.06 2.77 -11.97
N ASP A 168 18.34 2.87 -11.64
CA ASP A 168 18.80 2.61 -10.28
C ASP A 168 18.79 3.90 -9.46
N ALA A 169 18.25 3.83 -8.25
CA ALA A 169 18.21 4.95 -7.31
C ALA A 169 19.63 5.31 -6.85
N PRO A 170 20.04 6.59 -6.99
CA PRO A 170 21.45 6.97 -7.01
C PRO A 170 22.16 6.88 -5.66
N ARG A 171 21.45 7.00 -4.52
CA ARG A 171 21.96 7.01 -3.13
C ARG A 171 23.31 7.73 -2.95
N PRO A 172 23.28 9.02 -2.58
CA PRO A 172 24.50 9.79 -2.33
C PRO A 172 25.44 9.14 -1.29
N PRO A 173 26.76 9.40 -1.35
CA PRO A 173 27.70 8.98 -0.32
C PRO A 173 27.24 9.41 1.08
N GLY A 174 27.31 8.50 2.05
CA GLY A 174 26.83 8.72 3.42
C GLY A 174 25.37 8.32 3.65
N SER A 175 24.66 7.87 2.61
CA SER A 175 23.35 7.22 2.78
C SER A 175 23.48 5.88 3.52
N GLY A 176 22.46 5.52 4.28
CA GLY A 176 22.38 4.20 4.91
C GLY A 176 22.07 3.09 3.91
N ALA A 177 22.25 1.83 4.34
CA ALA A 177 21.87 0.68 3.52
C ALA A 177 20.35 0.59 3.35
N ARG A 178 19.90 -0.04 2.27
CA ARG A 178 18.48 -0.17 1.89
C ARG A 178 17.98 -1.62 2.05
N ALA A 179 16.70 -1.78 2.36
CA ALA A 179 16.00 -3.07 2.40
C ALA A 179 15.54 -3.56 1.01
N THR A 180 15.50 -2.67 0.01
CA THR A 180 14.99 -2.97 -1.33
C THR A 180 16.10 -2.97 -2.37
N PRO A 181 15.92 -3.62 -3.53
CA PRO A 181 16.84 -3.44 -4.65
C PRO A 181 16.91 -1.98 -5.10
N ALA A 182 18.00 -1.59 -5.77
CA ALA A 182 18.16 -0.21 -6.23
C ALA A 182 17.30 0.14 -7.46
N ARG A 183 16.79 -0.87 -8.19
CA ARG A 183 16.10 -0.72 -9.47
C ARG A 183 14.66 -0.25 -9.28
N TRP A 184 14.22 0.72 -10.08
CA TRP A 184 12.87 1.29 -10.09
C TRP A 184 12.29 1.36 -11.50
N TYR A 185 11.03 0.98 -11.67
CA TYR A 185 10.26 1.14 -12.91
C TYR A 185 9.06 2.10 -12.75
N ASN A 186 8.48 2.17 -11.55
CA ASN A 186 7.22 2.88 -11.32
C ASN A 186 7.41 4.10 -10.40
N PHE A 187 6.98 5.27 -10.87
CA PHE A 187 7.22 6.56 -10.20
C PHE A 187 5.92 7.31 -9.86
N ASP A 188 4.77 6.80 -10.28
CA ASP A 188 3.46 7.36 -9.97
C ASP A 188 2.57 6.33 -9.24
N PRO A 189 1.63 6.76 -8.37
CA PRO A 189 0.83 5.83 -7.57
C PRO A 189 0.06 4.79 -8.37
N ALA A 190 -0.44 5.13 -9.55
CA ALA A 190 -1.25 4.19 -10.34
C ALA A 190 -0.42 3.05 -10.92
N THR A 191 0.73 3.33 -11.53
CA THR A 191 1.63 2.27 -12.01
C THR A 191 2.19 1.46 -10.86
N TYR A 192 2.58 2.13 -9.78
CA TYR A 192 3.11 1.49 -8.58
C TYR A 192 2.11 0.49 -7.97
N LEU A 193 0.86 0.90 -7.73
CA LEU A 193 -0.14 0.03 -7.09
C LEU A 193 -0.61 -1.12 -7.99
N GLU A 194 -0.75 -0.86 -9.28
CA GLU A 194 -1.11 -1.90 -10.25
C GLU A 194 -0.02 -2.97 -10.31
N CYS A 195 1.24 -2.56 -10.49
CA CYS A 195 2.38 -3.47 -10.55
C CYS A 195 2.64 -4.17 -9.21
N ALA A 196 2.38 -3.49 -8.10
CA ALA A 196 2.48 -4.06 -6.75
C ALA A 196 1.62 -5.32 -6.62
N VAL A 197 0.32 -5.24 -6.93
CA VAL A 197 -0.58 -6.39 -6.76
C VAL A 197 -0.42 -7.40 -7.88
N ALA A 198 -0.25 -6.96 -9.13
CA ALA A 198 -0.10 -7.87 -10.25
C ALA A 198 1.16 -8.76 -10.13
N GLY A 199 2.28 -8.20 -9.67
CA GLY A 199 3.53 -8.92 -9.50
C GLY A 199 3.59 -9.79 -8.24
N SER A 200 2.86 -9.43 -7.19
CA SER A 200 2.91 -10.15 -5.91
C SER A 200 1.77 -11.16 -5.72
N LEU A 201 0.52 -10.76 -6.00
CA LEU A 201 -0.68 -11.58 -5.74
C LEU A 201 -1.34 -12.08 -7.01
N GLY A 202 -1.14 -11.40 -8.14
CA GLY A 202 -1.85 -11.69 -9.37
C GLY A 202 -3.32 -11.21 -9.32
N GLY A 203 -4.25 -12.01 -9.83
CA GLY A 203 -5.70 -11.71 -9.83
C GLY A 203 -6.17 -10.75 -10.94
N TRP A 204 -5.25 -10.21 -11.74
CA TRP A 204 -5.52 -9.34 -12.86
C TRP A 204 -6.06 -10.09 -14.09
N ASP A 205 -6.88 -9.40 -14.88
CA ASP A 205 -7.38 -9.84 -16.18
C ASP A 205 -7.16 -8.73 -17.23
N ALA A 206 -6.87 -9.10 -18.48
CA ALA A 206 -6.70 -8.14 -19.57
C ALA A 206 -7.95 -7.27 -19.79
N ALA A 207 -9.14 -7.78 -19.46
CA ALA A 207 -10.40 -7.05 -19.54
C ALA A 207 -10.48 -5.88 -18.54
N ASP A 208 -9.63 -5.86 -17.52
CA ASP A 208 -9.56 -4.75 -16.55
C ASP A 208 -8.93 -3.48 -17.18
N GLY A 209 -8.37 -3.59 -18.39
CA GLY A 209 -7.89 -2.46 -19.20
C GLY A 209 -6.58 -1.83 -18.74
N ALA A 210 -5.97 -2.36 -17.67
CA ALA A 210 -4.73 -1.86 -17.09
C ALA A 210 -3.48 -2.54 -17.67
N ARG A 211 -3.53 -3.86 -17.89
CA ARG A 211 -2.42 -4.63 -18.48
C ARG A 211 -2.76 -5.06 -19.90
N VAL A 212 -1.79 -4.92 -20.80
CA VAL A 212 -1.85 -5.48 -22.15
C VAL A 212 -1.03 -6.76 -22.15
N PRO A 213 -1.65 -7.95 -22.28
CA PRO A 213 -0.90 -9.19 -22.45
C PRO A 213 0.02 -9.09 -23.66
N VAL A 214 1.30 -9.41 -23.49
CA VAL A 214 2.16 -9.72 -24.65
C VAL A 214 1.74 -11.12 -25.13
N PRO A 215 1.25 -11.27 -26.37
CA PRO A 215 0.85 -12.58 -26.87
C PRO A 215 2.05 -13.53 -26.86
N THR A 216 1.91 -14.66 -26.16
CA THR A 216 2.91 -15.73 -26.16
C THR A 216 2.93 -16.49 -27.50
N ALA A 217 1.77 -16.58 -28.18
CA ALA A 217 1.63 -17.01 -29.57
C ALA A 217 0.33 -16.48 -30.21
N ALA A 218 0.25 -16.48 -31.55
CA ALA A 218 -0.96 -16.09 -32.28
C ALA A 218 -2.10 -17.11 -32.05
N GLY A 219 -3.25 -16.63 -31.56
CA GLY A 219 -4.45 -17.44 -31.33
C GLY A 219 -4.63 -17.96 -29.90
N GLU A 220 -3.71 -17.65 -28.99
CA GLU A 220 -3.89 -17.97 -27.57
C GLU A 220 -4.84 -16.99 -26.88
N PRO A 221 -5.64 -17.46 -25.90
CA PRO A 221 -6.47 -16.58 -25.09
C PRO A 221 -5.60 -15.55 -24.37
N PRO A 222 -6.12 -14.32 -24.13
CA PRO A 222 -5.36 -13.29 -23.44
C PRO A 222 -4.85 -13.80 -22.09
N ALA A 223 -3.60 -13.45 -21.76
CA ALA A 223 -3.02 -13.83 -20.48
C ALA A 223 -3.90 -13.29 -19.35
N ARG A 224 -4.16 -14.17 -18.37
CA ARG A 224 -4.91 -13.85 -17.15
C ARG A 224 -4.19 -14.46 -15.97
N SER A 225 -4.26 -13.78 -14.84
CA SER A 225 -3.74 -14.33 -13.59
C SER A 225 -4.78 -15.23 -12.92
N TYR A 226 -4.33 -16.24 -12.18
CA TYR A 226 -5.21 -17.12 -11.43
C TYR A 226 -5.90 -16.35 -10.28
N VAL A 227 -7.21 -16.51 -10.17
CA VAL A 227 -8.00 -15.98 -9.05
C VAL A 227 -8.02 -17.02 -7.94
N ARG A 228 -7.60 -16.62 -6.74
CA ARG A 228 -7.58 -17.46 -5.55
C ARG A 228 -8.16 -16.74 -4.35
N GLU A 229 -8.71 -17.51 -3.44
CA GLU A 229 -9.11 -16.99 -2.13
C GLU A 229 -7.88 -16.52 -1.34
N ILE A 230 -8.06 -15.42 -0.61
CA ILE A 230 -7.12 -14.91 0.36
C ILE A 230 -7.88 -14.69 1.66
N THR A 231 -7.35 -15.22 2.75
CA THR A 231 -7.99 -15.19 4.07
C THR A 231 -7.14 -14.48 5.12
N THR A 232 -5.84 -14.38 4.87
CA THR A 232 -4.89 -13.72 5.76
C THR A 232 -3.69 -13.24 4.94
N MET A 233 -3.04 -12.20 5.43
CA MET A 233 -1.81 -11.64 4.89
C MET A 233 -0.84 -11.33 6.03
N THR A 234 0.45 -11.37 5.71
CA THR A 234 1.56 -11.08 6.64
C THR A 234 2.24 -9.77 6.26
N TRP A 235 3.04 -9.19 7.16
CA TRP A 235 3.88 -8.04 6.82
C TRP A 235 4.90 -8.37 5.73
N GLY A 236 5.38 -9.62 5.67
CA GLY A 236 6.16 -10.14 4.54
C GLY A 236 5.43 -10.06 3.20
N ASP A 237 4.13 -10.41 3.15
CA ASP A 237 3.31 -10.23 1.93
C ASP A 237 3.21 -8.76 1.52
N LEU A 238 3.03 -7.86 2.49
CA LEU A 238 2.97 -6.41 2.24
C LEU A 238 4.31 -5.85 1.78
N ALA A 239 5.43 -6.38 2.29
CA ALA A 239 6.76 -5.99 1.84
C ALA A 239 6.99 -6.45 0.40
N ARG A 240 6.52 -7.65 0.05
CA ARG A 240 6.53 -8.15 -1.33
C ARG A 240 5.68 -7.27 -2.26
N ILE A 241 4.48 -6.88 -1.83
CA ILE A 241 3.62 -5.93 -2.56
C ILE A 241 4.39 -4.63 -2.81
N ALA A 242 5.01 -4.04 -1.79
CA ALA A 242 5.77 -2.79 -1.93
C ALA A 242 6.96 -2.94 -2.90
N VAL A 243 7.75 -4.00 -2.78
CA VAL A 243 8.88 -4.26 -3.69
C VAL A 243 8.42 -4.50 -5.12
N CYS A 244 7.33 -5.26 -5.33
CA CYS A 244 6.72 -5.42 -6.64
C CYS A 244 6.25 -4.08 -7.21
N GLY A 245 5.69 -3.19 -6.38
CA GLY A 245 5.29 -1.86 -6.81
C GLY A 245 6.45 -1.05 -7.37
N GLN A 246 7.64 -1.22 -6.80
CA GLN A 246 8.86 -0.60 -7.28
C GLN A 246 9.42 -1.27 -8.56
N MET A 247 9.47 -2.60 -8.59
CA MET A 247 10.31 -3.37 -9.51
C MET A 247 9.60 -4.06 -10.67
N TYR A 248 8.28 -4.27 -10.57
CA TYR A 248 7.54 -5.03 -11.56
C TYR A 248 7.15 -4.15 -12.74
N GLU A 249 7.29 -4.67 -13.96
CA GLU A 249 6.99 -4.02 -15.25
C GLU A 249 5.66 -4.54 -15.83
#